data_AF-A0ABD7HL13-F1
#
_entry.id   AF-A0ABD7HL13-F1
#
_cell.length_a   1.000
_cell.length_b   1.000
_cell.length_c   1.000
_cell.angle_alpha   90.00
_cell.angle_beta   90.00
_cell.angle_gamma   90.00
#
_symmetry.space_group_name_H-M   'P 1'
#
loop_
_entity.id
_entity.type
_entity.pdbx_description
1 polymer ?
#
loop_
_entity_poly.entity_id
_entity_poly.type
_entity_poly.pdbx_seq_one_letter_code
_entity_poly.pdbx_strand_id
1 'polypeptide(L)'
;MTQDFDPAAVKRAALKYQQLARDVKQGVDGLHNKLSGLSGMAGNDNGAKDFCNEYDPAARDGMDAGAYAVNALNTCADLLFATAVNHENADSASAPNGQTVPASAPPVTPSITTPSIPSALGGSSPPSWWSSIEKYVQGAVWPNGDPEKLRQAMNTWCVNGEEIEGAIRRAFFPRDGANPITDVSHQRSPEIPQAVASMTLAHDAVKLLQTEWAAIGKTCGDLANRIEDVHNRVTNEMLILGGTVVATEAVAAVLVPLTIGGSEAVSKMVDTARLVATGERIAAILNEFRAAAQLSGLPNVAAGANLVRSIQTLGPLMNSRASLFLAEGAGLVPELTMAELYSRPSGLRVGTERAVQAAADKTADGKYFVSATDDTVLVPVSKSYDANILALPKTQDGKYFIDANGMRYPVDPVWHYGHVRGEELWRWQEVAAREGWSRQKWLDEMNNPRLYQIEDGPGNSGHYWELPRGK
;
A
#
# COMPACT_ATOMS: atom_id res chain seq x y z
N MET A 1 5.00 5.38 37.69
CA MET A 1 4.72 4.28 36.75
C MET A 1 4.83 4.90 35.37
N THR A 2 5.94 4.68 34.67
CA THR A 2 6.03 5.02 33.24
C THR A 2 5.24 3.96 32.51
N GLN A 3 4.12 4.33 31.89
CA GLN A 3 3.35 3.41 31.07
C GLN A 3 4.20 3.09 29.82
N ASP A 4 4.50 1.82 29.59
CA ASP A 4 5.34 1.37 28.46
C ASP A 4 4.61 1.48 27.10
N PHE A 5 3.29 1.66 27.12
CA PHE A 5 2.42 1.83 25.95
C PHE A 5 1.36 2.92 26.21
N ASP A 6 1.19 3.87 25.30
CA ASP A 6 0.17 4.93 25.31
C ASP A 6 -0.91 4.64 24.25
N PRO A 7 -2.07 4.08 24.65
CA PRO A 7 -3.18 3.84 23.73
C PRO A 7 -3.70 5.11 23.04
N ALA A 8 -3.60 6.27 23.68
CA ALA A 8 -4.05 7.52 23.11
C ALA A 8 -3.15 7.96 21.94
N ALA A 9 -1.83 7.72 22.01
CA ALA A 9 -0.92 7.96 20.88
C ALA A 9 -1.29 7.08 19.67
N VAL A 10 -1.54 5.80 19.89
CA VAL A 10 -1.90 4.86 18.82
C VAL A 10 -3.28 5.21 18.21
N LYS A 11 -4.27 5.61 19.02
CA LYS A 11 -5.56 6.12 18.53
C LYS A 11 -5.41 7.41 17.71
N ARG A 12 -4.55 8.34 18.14
CA ARG A 12 -4.24 9.56 17.35
C ARG A 12 -3.63 9.21 16.00
N ALA A 13 -2.73 8.23 15.94
CA ALA A 13 -2.18 7.74 14.69
C ALA A 13 -3.26 7.13 13.78
N ALA A 14 -4.13 6.27 14.33
CA ALA A 14 -5.26 5.69 13.61
C ALA A 14 -6.17 6.76 12.97
N LEU A 15 -6.52 7.81 13.73
CA LEU A 15 -7.33 8.94 13.25
C LEU A 15 -6.67 9.68 12.08
N LYS A 16 -5.33 9.84 12.10
CA LYS A 16 -4.59 10.46 10.98
C LYS A 16 -4.63 9.60 9.72
N TYR A 17 -4.53 8.28 9.85
CA TYR A 17 -4.68 7.35 8.73
C TYR A 17 -6.10 7.37 8.15
N GLN A 18 -7.15 7.40 8.99
CA GLN A 18 -8.52 7.57 8.50
C GLN A 18 -8.74 8.92 7.81
N GLN A 19 -8.14 10.00 8.31
CA GLN A 19 -8.23 11.29 7.64
C GLN A 19 -7.54 11.26 6.29
N LEU A 20 -6.33 10.68 6.20
CA LEU A 20 -5.65 10.51 4.93
C LEU A 20 -6.47 9.63 3.97
N ALA A 21 -7.13 8.58 4.45
CA ALA A 21 -8.00 7.73 3.63
C ALA A 21 -9.17 8.52 3.05
N ARG A 22 -9.78 9.43 3.82
CA ARG A 22 -10.84 10.33 3.33
C ARG A 22 -10.33 11.30 2.27
N ASP A 23 -9.16 11.90 2.49
CA ASP A 23 -8.56 12.85 1.55
C ASP A 23 -8.21 12.15 0.22
N VAL A 24 -7.62 10.95 0.27
CA VAL A 24 -7.29 10.15 -0.94
C VAL A 24 -8.57 9.68 -1.63
N LYS A 25 -9.60 9.25 -0.89
CA LYS A 25 -10.90 8.87 -1.47
C LYS A 25 -11.54 10.04 -2.21
N GLN A 26 -11.50 11.24 -1.63
CA GLN A 26 -12.00 12.44 -2.29
C GLN A 26 -11.25 12.70 -3.61
N GLY A 27 -9.94 12.48 -3.64
CA GLY A 27 -9.15 12.54 -4.86
C GLY A 27 -9.57 11.50 -5.90
N VAL A 28 -9.80 10.24 -5.50
CA VAL A 28 -10.28 9.17 -6.41
C VAL A 28 -11.66 9.52 -6.98
N ASP A 29 -12.60 9.96 -6.15
CA ASP A 29 -13.93 10.38 -6.60
C ASP A 29 -13.84 11.63 -7.52
N GLY A 30 -12.94 12.56 -7.20
CA GLY A 30 -12.67 13.76 -7.99
C GLY A 30 -12.14 13.45 -9.38
N LEU A 31 -11.20 12.51 -9.49
CA LEU A 31 -10.71 11.97 -10.76
C LEU A 31 -11.84 11.35 -11.57
N HIS A 32 -12.60 10.44 -10.98
CA HIS A 32 -13.73 9.78 -11.63
C HIS A 32 -14.71 10.79 -12.22
N ASN A 33 -15.15 11.76 -11.41
CA ASN A 33 -16.16 12.74 -11.82
C ASN A 33 -15.67 13.63 -12.98
N LYS A 34 -14.42 14.10 -12.91
CA LYS A 34 -13.86 15.00 -13.94
C LYS A 34 -13.52 14.24 -15.22
N LEU A 35 -12.83 13.10 -15.13
CA LEU A 35 -12.42 12.31 -16.29
C LEU A 35 -13.61 11.68 -17.02
N SER A 36 -14.71 11.41 -16.32
CA SER A 36 -15.94 10.93 -16.97
C SER A 36 -16.49 11.92 -18.02
N GLY A 37 -16.28 13.22 -17.83
CA GLY A 37 -16.64 14.25 -18.81
C GLY A 37 -15.66 14.41 -19.98
N LEU A 38 -14.53 13.70 -19.94
CA LEU A 38 -13.42 13.83 -20.90
C LEU A 38 -13.26 12.58 -21.78
N SER A 39 -14.28 11.72 -21.85
CA SER A 39 -14.28 10.56 -22.76
C SER A 39 -14.04 10.98 -24.21
N GLY A 40 -13.32 10.15 -24.97
CA GLY A 40 -13.10 10.40 -26.39
C GLY A 40 -12.28 11.67 -26.67
N MET A 41 -11.25 11.91 -25.86
CA MET A 41 -10.35 13.07 -25.99
C MET A 41 -9.15 12.80 -26.92
N ALA A 42 -8.74 11.55 -27.10
CA ALA A 42 -7.48 11.22 -27.79
C ALA A 42 -7.58 11.23 -29.32
N GLY A 43 -8.77 11.06 -29.88
CA GLY A 43 -9.02 10.82 -31.31
C GLY A 43 -9.43 9.39 -31.61
N ASN A 44 -9.66 9.07 -32.88
CA ASN A 44 -9.95 7.71 -33.36
C ASN A 44 -9.05 7.26 -34.54
N ASP A 45 -8.03 8.06 -34.87
CA ASP A 45 -6.98 7.69 -35.81
C ASP A 45 -6.04 6.61 -35.22
N ASN A 46 -5.12 6.09 -36.03
CA ASN A 46 -4.24 5.02 -35.59
C ASN A 46 -3.26 5.47 -34.49
N GLY A 47 -2.78 6.72 -34.52
CA GLY A 47 -1.92 7.26 -33.46
C GLY A 47 -2.68 7.38 -32.14
N ALA A 48 -3.94 7.83 -32.18
CA ALA A 48 -4.82 7.86 -31.01
C ALA A 48 -5.08 6.46 -30.42
N LYS A 49 -5.32 5.45 -31.27
CA LYS A 49 -5.46 4.05 -30.82
C LYS A 49 -4.18 3.54 -30.16
N ASP A 50 -3.03 3.77 -30.78
CA ASP A 50 -1.73 3.37 -30.25
C ASP A 50 -1.46 4.04 -28.90
N PHE A 51 -1.82 5.32 -28.73
CA PHE A 51 -1.78 6.02 -27.43
C PHE A 51 -2.73 5.41 -26.40
N CYS A 52 -4.01 5.19 -26.76
CA CYS A 52 -5.04 4.66 -25.86
C CYS A 52 -4.74 3.24 -25.39
N ASN A 53 -4.03 2.43 -26.19
CA ASN A 53 -3.56 1.10 -25.79
C ASN A 53 -2.66 1.16 -24.55
N GLU A 54 -1.94 2.26 -24.33
CA GLU A 54 -1.08 2.45 -23.16
C GLU A 54 -1.77 3.29 -22.07
N TYR A 55 -2.48 4.36 -22.47
CA TYR A 55 -3.15 5.26 -21.52
C TYR A 55 -4.31 4.62 -20.78
N ASP A 56 -5.25 3.97 -21.47
CA ASP A 56 -6.48 3.47 -20.84
C ASP A 56 -6.20 2.40 -19.76
N PRO A 57 -5.27 1.43 -19.96
CA PRO A 57 -4.86 0.52 -18.89
C PRO A 57 -4.21 1.23 -17.71
N ALA A 58 -3.23 2.12 -17.95
CA ALA A 58 -2.54 2.83 -16.86
C ALA A 58 -3.49 3.74 -16.06
N ALA A 59 -4.45 4.37 -16.73
CA ALA A 59 -5.48 5.18 -16.09
C ALA A 59 -6.41 4.32 -15.21
N ARG A 60 -6.77 3.10 -15.65
CA ARG A 60 -7.50 2.12 -14.82
C ARG A 60 -6.67 1.65 -13.62
N ASP A 61 -5.41 1.27 -13.84
CA ASP A 61 -4.49 0.85 -12.78
C ASP A 61 -4.29 1.99 -11.76
N GLY A 62 -4.28 3.25 -12.22
CA GLY A 62 -4.20 4.44 -11.38
C GLY A 62 -5.42 4.60 -10.46
N MET A 63 -6.62 4.33 -10.97
CA MET A 63 -7.84 4.33 -10.18
C MET A 63 -7.87 3.17 -9.19
N ASP A 64 -7.48 1.96 -9.62
CA ASP A 64 -7.40 0.78 -8.77
C ASP A 64 -6.41 0.98 -7.62
N ALA A 65 -5.20 1.46 -7.91
CA ALA A 65 -4.21 1.74 -6.88
C ALA A 65 -4.70 2.80 -5.90
N GLY A 66 -5.45 3.81 -6.38
CA GLY A 66 -6.12 4.79 -5.53
C GLY A 66 -7.10 4.16 -4.54
N ALA A 67 -8.00 3.30 -5.03
CA ALA A 67 -8.96 2.60 -4.19
C ALA A 67 -8.28 1.64 -3.19
N TYR A 68 -7.25 0.91 -3.64
CA TYR A 68 -6.46 0.04 -2.78
C TYR A 68 -5.69 0.80 -1.70
N ALA A 69 -5.14 1.97 -2.00
CA ALA A 69 -4.49 2.82 -1.01
C ALA A 69 -5.49 3.32 0.05
N VAL A 70 -6.69 3.75 -0.35
CA VAL A 70 -7.76 4.12 0.60
C VAL A 70 -8.09 2.94 1.52
N ASN A 71 -8.28 1.76 0.94
CA ASN A 71 -8.59 0.56 1.71
C ASN A 71 -7.45 0.17 2.66
N ALA A 72 -6.20 0.24 2.21
CA ALA A 72 -5.03 -0.05 3.03
C ALA A 72 -4.86 0.93 4.20
N LEU A 73 -5.09 2.22 3.98
CA LEU A 73 -5.06 3.24 5.04
C LEU A 73 -6.13 2.97 6.09
N ASN A 74 -7.35 2.64 5.67
CA ASN A 74 -8.45 2.29 6.57
C ASN A 74 -8.18 0.99 7.34
N THR A 75 -7.71 -0.06 6.67
CA THR A 75 -7.30 -1.32 7.32
C THR A 75 -6.20 -1.06 8.35
N CYS A 76 -5.20 -0.23 8.01
CA CYS A 76 -4.15 0.15 8.95
C CYS A 76 -4.72 0.90 10.16
N ALA A 77 -5.64 1.85 9.96
CA ALA A 77 -6.29 2.55 11.05
C ALA A 77 -7.11 1.62 11.95
N ASP A 78 -7.88 0.71 11.36
CA ASP A 78 -8.71 -0.24 12.09
C ASP A 78 -7.84 -1.19 12.95
N LEU A 79 -6.71 -1.65 12.40
CA LEU A 79 -5.70 -2.42 13.15
C LEU A 79 -5.10 -1.61 14.30
N LEU A 80 -4.75 -0.34 14.09
CA LEU A 80 -4.20 0.53 15.14
C LEU A 80 -5.23 0.80 16.25
N PHE A 81 -6.51 1.01 15.90
CA PHE A 81 -7.58 1.11 16.90
C PHE A 81 -7.72 -0.16 17.71
N ALA A 82 -7.68 -1.32 17.07
CA ALA A 82 -7.74 -2.61 17.76
C ALA A 82 -6.54 -2.81 18.68
N THR A 83 -5.33 -2.50 18.25
CA THR A 83 -4.13 -2.53 19.09
C THR A 83 -4.30 -1.64 20.31
N ALA A 84 -4.73 -0.40 20.14
CA ALA A 84 -4.92 0.51 21.27
C ALA A 84 -5.97 0.02 22.26
N VAL A 85 -7.11 -0.48 21.77
CA VAL A 85 -8.19 -1.02 22.61
C VAL A 85 -7.75 -2.28 23.35
N ASN A 86 -6.97 -3.16 22.71
CA ASN A 86 -6.42 -4.35 23.35
C ASN A 86 -5.53 -4.01 24.55
N HIS A 87 -4.70 -2.97 24.42
CA HIS A 87 -3.87 -2.48 25.53
C HIS A 87 -4.70 -1.82 26.64
N GLU A 88 -5.69 -0.99 26.30
CA GLU A 88 -6.62 -0.42 27.32
C GLU A 88 -7.36 -1.51 28.10
N ASN A 89 -7.85 -2.53 27.39
CA ASN A 89 -8.53 -3.66 27.97
C ASN A 89 -7.61 -4.49 28.88
N ALA A 90 -6.35 -4.70 28.48
CA ALA A 90 -5.36 -5.40 29.29
C ALA A 90 -4.98 -4.62 30.56
N ASP A 91 -4.80 -3.31 30.46
CA ASP A 91 -4.50 -2.42 31.58
C ASP A 91 -5.68 -2.39 32.58
N SER A 92 -6.90 -2.25 32.07
CA SER A 92 -8.13 -2.25 32.89
C SER A 92 -8.38 -3.58 33.59
N ALA A 93 -8.13 -4.72 32.93
CA ALA A 93 -8.24 -6.05 33.54
C ALA A 93 -7.17 -6.30 34.62
N SER A 94 -6.03 -5.60 34.54
CA SER A 94 -4.94 -5.68 35.50
C SER A 94 -5.11 -4.75 36.71
N ALA A 95 -6.10 -3.84 36.69
CA ALA A 95 -6.36 -2.90 37.77
C ALA A 95 -7.03 -3.59 38.98
N PRO A 96 -6.70 -3.22 40.24
CA PRO A 96 -7.25 -3.86 41.45
C PRO A 96 -8.78 -3.77 41.58
N ASN A 97 -9.39 -2.84 40.83
CA ASN A 97 -10.81 -2.53 40.87
C ASN A 97 -11.55 -3.00 39.62
N GLY A 98 -10.84 -3.61 38.65
CA GLY A 98 -11.31 -4.12 37.35
C GLY A 98 -12.49 -3.38 36.70
N GLN A 99 -12.28 -2.67 35.59
CA GLN A 99 -13.44 -2.16 34.84
C GLN A 99 -14.33 -3.33 34.38
N THR A 100 -15.63 -3.22 34.62
CA THR A 100 -16.62 -4.25 34.26
C THR A 100 -17.08 -4.18 32.80
N VAL A 101 -16.73 -3.11 32.08
CA VAL A 101 -17.09 -2.91 30.67
C VAL A 101 -15.82 -2.73 29.84
N PRO A 102 -15.43 -3.72 29.03
CA PRO A 102 -14.31 -3.60 28.10
C PRO A 102 -14.54 -2.49 27.07
N ALA A 103 -13.49 -1.76 26.73
CA ALA A 103 -13.50 -0.85 25.60
C ALA A 103 -13.67 -1.63 24.29
N SER A 104 -14.40 -1.04 23.33
CA SER A 104 -14.57 -1.58 21.98
C SER A 104 -13.91 -0.66 20.96
N ALA A 105 -13.27 -1.25 19.94
CA ALA A 105 -12.82 -0.48 18.79
C ALA A 105 -14.01 0.04 17.97
N PRO A 106 -13.81 1.12 17.18
CA PRO A 106 -14.79 1.54 16.19
C PRO A 106 -15.13 0.38 15.22
N PRO A 107 -16.32 0.40 14.60
CA PRO A 107 -16.65 -0.55 13.53
C PRO A 107 -15.61 -0.48 12.40
N VAL A 108 -15.27 -1.65 11.85
CA VAL A 108 -14.37 -1.76 10.68
C VAL A 108 -14.91 -0.92 9.53
N THR A 109 -14.02 -0.17 8.90
CA THR A 109 -14.38 0.71 7.79
C THR A 109 -14.62 -0.14 6.54
N PRO A 110 -15.80 -0.07 5.90
CA PRO A 110 -16.06 -0.84 4.68
C PRO A 110 -15.10 -0.45 3.55
N SER A 111 -14.60 -1.45 2.83
CA SER A 111 -13.78 -1.21 1.65
C SER A 111 -14.58 -0.51 0.55
N ILE A 112 -13.91 0.42 -0.15
CA ILE A 112 -14.48 1.07 -1.33
C ILE A 112 -14.19 0.24 -2.57
N THR A 113 -15.09 0.33 -3.55
CA THR A 113 -14.91 -0.21 -4.89
C THR A 113 -14.26 0.82 -5.80
N THR A 114 -13.42 0.38 -6.74
CA THR A 114 -12.82 1.28 -7.73
C THR A 114 -13.88 1.88 -8.66
N PRO A 115 -13.99 3.21 -8.76
CA PRO A 115 -14.82 3.84 -9.79
C PRO A 115 -14.20 3.67 -11.19
N SER A 116 -15.02 3.35 -12.19
CA SER A 116 -14.55 3.24 -13.58
C SER A 116 -14.39 4.61 -14.24
N ILE A 117 -13.43 4.74 -15.14
CA ILE A 117 -13.29 5.91 -16.03
C ILE A 117 -13.50 5.47 -17.49
N PRO A 118 -14.09 6.32 -18.36
CA PRO A 118 -14.30 5.99 -19.75
C PRO A 118 -12.99 5.97 -20.54
N SER A 119 -12.99 5.33 -21.70
CA SER A 119 -11.86 5.34 -22.62
C SER A 119 -11.58 6.75 -23.15
N ALA A 120 -10.29 7.07 -23.34
CA ALA A 120 -9.89 8.27 -24.04
C ALA A 120 -10.11 8.17 -25.56
N LEU A 121 -10.35 6.96 -26.10
CA LEU A 121 -10.56 6.75 -27.54
C LEU A 121 -11.91 7.31 -27.99
N GLY A 122 -11.86 8.12 -29.04
CA GLY A 122 -13.01 8.85 -29.57
C GLY A 122 -12.56 10.24 -30.02
N GLY A 123 -13.29 10.83 -30.95
CA GLY A 123 -12.89 12.10 -31.54
C GLY A 123 -14.06 12.77 -32.25
N SER A 124 -13.78 13.94 -32.80
CA SER A 124 -14.75 14.73 -33.55
C SER A 124 -14.68 14.44 -35.06
N SER A 125 -15.65 14.95 -35.83
CA SER A 125 -15.56 14.88 -37.29
C SER A 125 -14.41 15.77 -37.78
N PRO A 126 -13.68 15.36 -38.84
CA PRO A 126 -12.66 16.21 -39.45
C PRO A 126 -13.20 17.57 -39.91
N PRO A 127 -12.33 18.58 -40.09
CA PRO A 127 -12.72 19.84 -40.71
C PRO A 127 -13.36 19.63 -42.08
N SER A 128 -14.35 20.44 -42.44
CA SER A 128 -15.12 20.27 -43.68
C SER A 128 -14.26 20.27 -44.96
N TRP A 129 -13.14 21.01 -44.96
CA TRP A 129 -12.20 21.07 -46.07
C TRP A 129 -11.40 19.78 -46.27
N TRP A 130 -11.31 18.90 -45.25
CA TRP A 130 -10.54 17.64 -45.30
C TRP A 130 -10.93 16.76 -46.49
N SER A 131 -12.24 16.67 -46.78
CA SER A 131 -12.79 15.92 -47.92
C SER A 131 -12.19 16.31 -49.28
N SER A 132 -11.67 17.54 -49.40
CA SER A 132 -11.07 18.05 -50.65
C SER A 132 -9.69 17.46 -50.92
N ILE A 133 -8.96 17.08 -49.87
CA ILE A 133 -7.58 16.58 -49.94
C ILE A 133 -7.46 15.09 -49.58
N GLU A 134 -8.48 14.51 -48.94
CA GLU A 134 -8.49 13.14 -48.42
C GLU A 134 -8.02 12.08 -49.41
N LYS A 135 -8.43 12.15 -50.68
CA LYS A 135 -8.01 11.19 -51.71
C LYS A 135 -6.52 11.29 -52.11
N TYR A 136 -5.83 12.34 -51.68
CA TYR A 136 -4.43 12.61 -52.01
C TYR A 136 -3.48 12.34 -50.83
N VAL A 137 -3.99 12.13 -49.60
CA VAL A 137 -3.16 11.90 -48.40
C VAL A 137 -2.77 10.44 -48.17
N GLN A 138 -2.82 9.62 -49.23
CA GLN A 138 -2.34 8.23 -49.22
C GLN A 138 -2.97 7.35 -48.11
N GLY A 139 -4.24 7.60 -47.78
CA GLY A 139 -4.96 6.86 -46.74
C GLY A 139 -4.63 7.28 -45.31
N ALA A 140 -3.83 8.34 -45.11
CA ALA A 140 -3.65 8.95 -43.80
C ALA A 140 -4.98 9.54 -43.30
N VAL A 141 -5.18 9.49 -41.98
CA VAL A 141 -6.41 9.93 -41.31
C VAL A 141 -6.15 11.25 -40.59
N TRP A 142 -7.12 12.15 -40.61
CA TRP A 142 -7.06 13.40 -39.84
C TRP A 142 -7.01 13.11 -38.33
N PRO A 143 -6.00 13.60 -37.59
CA PRO A 143 -5.93 13.49 -36.14
C PRO A 143 -7.07 14.29 -35.51
N ASN A 144 -8.08 13.62 -34.95
CA ASN A 144 -9.33 14.25 -34.51
C ASN A 144 -9.54 14.25 -32.99
N GLY A 145 -8.45 14.10 -32.23
CA GLY A 145 -8.47 14.31 -30.79
C GLY A 145 -8.72 15.77 -30.42
N ASP A 146 -9.05 15.99 -29.15
CA ASP A 146 -9.42 17.27 -28.57
C ASP A 146 -8.29 17.73 -27.62
N PRO A 147 -7.39 18.63 -28.06
CA PRO A 147 -6.27 19.10 -27.25
C PRO A 147 -6.71 19.75 -25.95
N GLU A 148 -7.85 20.44 -25.94
CA GLU A 148 -8.36 21.13 -24.76
C GLU A 148 -8.83 20.12 -23.71
N LYS A 149 -9.60 19.09 -24.12
CA LYS A 149 -9.96 17.99 -23.21
C LYS A 149 -8.72 17.23 -22.70
N LEU A 150 -7.73 17.00 -23.55
CA LEU A 150 -6.48 16.35 -23.15
C LEU A 150 -5.70 17.20 -22.12
N ARG A 151 -5.67 18.53 -22.28
CA ARG A 151 -5.08 19.45 -21.28
C ARG A 151 -5.88 19.46 -19.98
N GLN A 152 -7.20 19.41 -20.05
CA GLN A 152 -8.06 19.28 -18.87
C GLN A 152 -7.83 17.96 -18.14
N ALA A 153 -7.61 16.85 -18.86
CA ALA A 153 -7.26 15.57 -18.28
C ALA A 153 -5.88 15.61 -17.62
N MET A 154 -4.86 16.18 -18.30
CA MET A 154 -3.54 16.42 -17.72
C MET A 154 -3.65 17.19 -16.40
N ASN A 155 -4.34 18.32 -16.42
CA ASN A 155 -4.53 19.16 -15.23
C ASN A 155 -5.24 18.39 -14.11
N THR A 156 -6.29 17.63 -14.45
CA THR A 156 -7.04 16.82 -13.50
C THR A 156 -6.16 15.79 -12.79
N TRP A 157 -5.33 15.05 -13.52
CA TRP A 157 -4.38 14.10 -12.95
C TRP A 157 -3.30 14.76 -12.09
N CYS A 158 -2.66 15.82 -12.60
CA CYS A 158 -1.57 16.52 -11.91
C CYS A 158 -2.03 17.19 -10.62
N VAL A 159 -3.14 17.95 -10.65
CA VAL A 159 -3.68 18.64 -9.47
C VAL A 159 -4.06 17.63 -8.39
N ASN A 160 -4.64 16.48 -8.76
CA ASN A 160 -4.99 15.45 -7.79
C ASN A 160 -3.74 14.83 -7.11
N GLY A 161 -2.64 14.69 -7.86
CA GLY A 161 -1.35 14.30 -7.30
C GLY A 161 -0.81 15.32 -6.29
N GLU A 162 -0.90 16.61 -6.60
CA GLU A 162 -0.51 17.71 -5.69
C GLU A 162 -1.41 17.76 -4.43
N GLU A 163 -2.72 17.54 -4.58
CA GLU A 163 -3.65 17.47 -3.45
C GLU A 163 -3.33 16.30 -2.50
N ILE A 164 -2.96 15.13 -3.05
CA ILE A 164 -2.44 14.00 -2.27
C ILE A 164 -1.16 14.37 -1.54
N GLU A 165 -0.22 15.03 -2.21
CA GLU A 165 1.01 15.49 -1.54
C GLU A 165 0.68 16.40 -0.35
N GLY A 166 -0.27 17.32 -0.53
CA GLY A 166 -0.78 18.16 0.54
C GLY A 166 -1.40 17.35 1.69
N ALA A 167 -2.14 16.28 1.38
CA ALA A 167 -2.74 15.40 2.38
C ALA A 167 -1.68 14.63 3.19
N ILE A 168 -0.66 14.07 2.52
CA ILE A 168 0.49 13.42 3.18
C ILE A 168 1.18 14.43 4.11
N ARG A 169 1.46 15.64 3.61
CA ARG A 169 2.12 16.69 4.40
C ARG A 169 1.33 17.03 5.66
N ARG A 170 0.00 17.18 5.57
CA ARG A 170 -0.86 17.45 6.72
C ARG A 170 -0.87 16.29 7.73
N ALA A 171 -0.86 15.04 7.26
CA ALA A 171 -0.92 13.87 8.12
C ALA A 171 0.42 13.55 8.81
N PHE A 172 1.56 13.71 8.11
CA PHE A 172 2.88 13.23 8.57
C PHE A 172 3.84 14.33 9.00
N PHE A 173 3.60 15.58 8.61
CA PHE A 173 4.40 16.74 9.02
C PHE A 173 3.51 17.86 9.62
N PRO A 174 2.67 17.54 10.61
CA PRO A 174 1.83 18.55 11.24
C PRO A 174 2.68 19.56 12.02
N ARG A 175 2.14 20.77 12.23
CA ARG A 175 2.83 21.86 12.94
C ARG A 175 3.16 21.52 14.39
N ASP A 176 2.43 20.58 15.00
CA ASP A 176 2.64 20.10 16.37
C ASP A 176 3.74 19.03 16.47
N GLY A 177 4.33 18.60 15.34
CA GLY A 177 5.40 17.60 15.28
C GLY A 177 4.94 16.15 15.49
N ALA A 178 3.64 15.90 15.66
CA ALA A 178 3.10 14.57 15.92
C ALA A 178 3.06 13.72 14.63
N ASN A 179 4.16 13.08 14.24
CA ASN A 179 4.17 12.16 13.12
C ASN A 179 3.57 10.80 13.55
N PRO A 180 2.54 10.26 12.87
CA PRO A 180 1.87 9.05 13.33
C PRO A 180 2.78 7.82 13.38
N ILE A 181 3.70 7.66 12.42
CA ILE A 181 4.66 6.54 12.43
C ILE A 181 5.63 6.70 13.60
N THR A 182 6.16 7.90 13.81
CA THR A 182 7.07 8.18 14.93
C THR A 182 6.36 7.94 16.28
N ASP A 183 5.14 8.43 16.44
CA ASP A 183 4.34 8.27 17.66
C ASP A 183 4.11 6.80 18.01
N VAL A 184 3.81 5.95 17.02
CA VAL A 184 3.62 4.50 17.21
C VAL A 184 4.97 3.80 17.43
N SER A 185 6.04 4.22 16.76
CA SER A 185 7.37 3.60 16.89
C SER A 185 7.99 3.72 18.29
N HIS A 186 7.56 4.70 19.08
CA HIS A 186 8.03 4.90 20.46
C HIS A 186 7.30 4.03 21.49
N GLN A 187 6.23 3.34 21.10
CA GLN A 187 5.49 2.44 21.98
C GLN A 187 6.28 1.14 22.20
N ARG A 188 6.17 0.53 23.39
CA ARG A 188 6.87 -0.72 23.70
C ARG A 188 5.90 -1.89 23.77
N SER A 189 5.76 -2.60 22.66
CA SER A 189 5.01 -3.86 22.59
C SER A 189 5.48 -4.73 21.42
N PRO A 190 5.38 -6.08 21.48
CA PRO A 190 5.87 -6.97 20.42
C PRO A 190 5.29 -6.72 19.02
N GLU A 191 4.07 -6.17 18.92
CA GLU A 191 3.38 -5.89 17.66
C GLU A 191 3.77 -4.54 17.01
N ILE A 192 4.46 -3.66 17.73
CA ILE A 192 4.82 -2.32 17.23
C ILE A 192 5.68 -2.35 15.95
N PRO A 193 6.70 -3.22 15.82
CA PRO A 193 7.46 -3.32 14.57
C PRO A 193 6.58 -3.67 13.35
N GLN A 194 5.61 -4.57 13.53
CA GLN A 194 4.68 -4.94 12.46
C GLN A 194 3.67 -3.83 12.15
N ALA A 195 3.20 -3.11 13.19
CA ALA A 195 2.34 -1.95 13.02
C ALA A 195 3.04 -0.85 12.22
N VAL A 196 4.29 -0.51 12.57
CA VAL A 196 5.10 0.48 11.86
C VAL A 196 5.35 0.06 10.40
N ALA A 197 5.62 -1.23 10.15
CA ALA A 197 5.78 -1.74 8.78
C ALA A 197 4.49 -1.57 7.96
N SER A 198 3.33 -1.90 8.55
CA SER A 198 2.01 -1.77 7.91
C SER A 198 1.66 -0.32 7.61
N MET A 199 1.93 0.57 8.57
CA MET A 199 1.80 2.02 8.43
C MET A 199 2.66 2.55 7.28
N THR A 200 3.93 2.15 7.23
CA THR A 200 4.87 2.56 6.19
C THR A 200 4.40 2.09 4.80
N LEU A 201 3.95 0.84 4.68
CA LEU A 201 3.40 0.31 3.42
C LEU A 201 2.20 1.12 2.91
N ALA A 202 1.24 1.42 3.78
CA ALA A 202 0.06 2.20 3.40
C ALA A 202 0.42 3.65 3.04
N HIS A 203 1.34 4.29 3.77
CA HIS A 203 1.87 5.61 3.43
C HIS A 203 2.56 5.63 2.06
N ASP A 204 3.45 4.66 1.81
CA ASP A 204 4.25 4.61 0.59
C ASP A 204 3.39 4.34 -0.66
N ALA A 205 2.31 3.57 -0.51
CA ALA A 205 1.32 3.39 -1.58
C ALA A 205 0.67 4.73 -1.99
N VAL A 206 0.30 5.57 -1.03
CA VAL A 206 -0.28 6.90 -1.31
C VAL A 206 0.75 7.82 -1.96
N LYS A 207 2.00 7.78 -1.49
CA LYS A 207 3.11 8.56 -2.08
C LYS A 207 3.38 8.15 -3.54
N LEU A 208 3.23 6.88 -3.88
CA LEU A 208 3.37 6.42 -5.26
C LEU A 208 2.30 7.04 -6.17
N LEU A 209 1.06 7.17 -5.70
CA LEU A 209 -0.03 7.77 -6.49
C LEU A 209 0.31 9.18 -6.95
N GLN A 210 0.92 10.00 -6.10
CA GLN A 210 1.36 11.35 -6.45
C GLN A 210 2.23 11.34 -7.73
N THR A 211 3.23 10.46 -7.77
CA THR A 211 4.18 10.38 -8.88
C THR A 211 3.52 9.85 -10.14
N GLU A 212 2.79 8.74 -10.02
CA GLU A 212 2.29 8.02 -11.19
C GLU A 212 1.05 8.67 -11.81
N TRP A 213 0.18 9.29 -11.01
CA TRP A 213 -0.92 10.10 -11.54
C TRP A 213 -0.41 11.31 -12.32
N ALA A 214 0.61 12.01 -11.81
CA ALA A 214 1.22 13.11 -12.54
C ALA A 214 1.91 12.63 -13.84
N ALA A 215 2.53 11.45 -13.83
CA ALA A 215 3.12 10.85 -15.03
C ALA A 215 2.06 10.55 -16.10
N ILE A 216 0.95 9.90 -15.71
CA ILE A 216 -0.20 9.61 -16.58
C ILE A 216 -0.77 10.91 -17.16
N GLY A 217 -0.97 11.93 -16.31
CA GLY A 217 -1.47 13.23 -16.72
C GLY A 217 -0.62 13.90 -17.79
N LYS A 218 0.71 13.90 -17.63
CA LYS A 218 1.65 14.51 -18.59
C LYS A 218 1.54 13.90 -19.98
N THR A 219 1.28 12.59 -20.10
CA THR A 219 1.08 11.95 -21.42
C THR A 219 -0.10 12.53 -22.19
N CYS A 220 -1.17 12.96 -21.50
CA CYS A 220 -2.30 13.65 -22.12
C CYS A 220 -1.87 15.02 -22.68
N GLY A 221 -1.09 15.78 -21.90
CA GLY A 221 -0.55 17.07 -22.33
C GLY A 221 0.41 16.95 -23.52
N ASP A 222 1.24 15.90 -23.54
CA ASP A 222 2.11 15.62 -24.67
C ASP A 222 1.32 15.33 -25.93
N LEU A 223 0.29 14.47 -25.87
CA LEU A 223 -0.58 14.21 -27.02
C LEU A 223 -1.30 15.48 -27.49
N ALA A 224 -1.79 16.33 -26.56
CA ALA A 224 -2.41 17.61 -26.91
C ALA A 224 -1.47 18.50 -27.74
N ASN A 225 -0.21 18.63 -27.30
CA ASN A 225 0.81 19.39 -28.02
C ASN A 225 1.07 18.80 -29.42
N ARG A 226 1.09 17.46 -29.56
CA ARG A 226 1.28 16.79 -30.87
C ARG A 226 0.11 17.04 -31.82
N ILE A 227 -1.11 17.03 -31.31
CA ILE A 227 -2.32 17.29 -32.11
C ILE A 227 -2.34 18.75 -32.59
N GLU A 228 -2.02 19.71 -31.72
CA GLU A 228 -1.94 21.13 -32.11
C GLU A 228 -0.84 21.37 -33.16
N ASP A 229 0.35 20.77 -32.98
CA ASP A 229 1.45 20.88 -33.94
C ASP A 229 1.05 20.34 -35.33
N VAL A 230 0.48 19.14 -35.38
CA VAL A 230 0.08 18.54 -36.66
C VAL A 230 -1.06 19.33 -37.32
N HIS A 231 -2.03 19.84 -36.55
CA HIS A 231 -3.10 20.70 -37.08
C HIS A 231 -2.54 21.97 -37.70
N ASN A 232 -1.57 22.62 -37.04
CA ASN A 232 -0.92 23.83 -37.55
C ASN A 232 -0.12 23.55 -38.84
N ARG A 233 0.65 22.47 -38.86
CA ARG A 233 1.46 22.07 -40.03
C ARG A 233 0.60 21.75 -41.24
N VAL A 234 -0.49 20.98 -41.05
CA VAL A 234 -1.42 20.67 -42.15
C VAL A 234 -2.19 21.91 -42.60
N THR A 235 -2.61 22.78 -41.68
CA THR A 235 -3.28 24.03 -42.03
C THR A 235 -2.38 24.94 -42.86
N ASN A 236 -1.09 25.03 -42.53
CA ASN A 236 -0.12 25.79 -43.31
C ASN A 236 0.01 25.27 -44.75
N GLU A 237 0.07 23.94 -44.94
CA GLU A 237 0.08 23.35 -46.28
C GLU A 237 -1.19 23.67 -47.08
N MET A 238 -2.35 23.69 -46.43
CA MET A 238 -3.61 24.06 -47.06
C MET A 238 -3.67 25.55 -47.42
N LEU A 239 -3.08 26.44 -46.61
CA LEU A 239 -2.98 27.88 -46.92
C LEU A 239 -2.06 28.14 -48.12
N ILE A 240 -0.93 27.44 -48.20
CA ILE A 240 -0.01 27.49 -49.35
C ILE A 240 -0.73 27.02 -50.62
N LEU A 241 -1.49 25.93 -50.53
CA LEU A 241 -2.30 25.42 -51.64
C LEU A 241 -3.35 26.44 -52.11
N GLY A 242 -3.99 27.15 -51.18
CA GLY A 242 -5.01 28.17 -51.44
C GLY A 242 -4.47 29.55 -51.85
N GLY A 243 -3.16 29.77 -51.83
CA GLY A 243 -2.52 31.01 -52.27
C GLY A 243 -2.61 32.19 -51.28
N THR A 244 -2.78 31.94 -49.99
CA THR A 244 -2.83 32.99 -48.95
C THR A 244 -1.76 32.84 -47.87
N VAL A 245 -1.21 33.96 -47.40
CA VAL A 245 -0.36 34.04 -46.21
C VAL A 245 -1.23 34.48 -45.04
N VAL A 246 -1.33 33.67 -43.98
CA VAL A 246 -2.01 34.05 -42.73
C VAL A 246 -0.98 34.47 -41.71
N ALA A 247 -1.17 35.65 -41.11
CA ALA A 247 -0.48 36.06 -39.89
C ALA A 247 -1.15 35.36 -38.70
N THR A 248 -0.35 34.63 -37.93
CA THR A 248 -0.72 33.74 -36.83
C THR A 248 -1.66 34.38 -35.80
N GLU A 249 -2.79 33.71 -35.49
CA GLU A 249 -3.32 33.55 -34.12
C GLU A 249 -4.39 32.44 -34.07
N ALA A 250 -4.11 31.41 -33.25
CA ALA A 250 -5.02 30.41 -32.66
C ALA A 250 -6.22 29.85 -33.48
N VAL A 251 -5.91 28.85 -34.34
CA VAL A 251 -6.66 27.58 -34.67
C VAL A 251 -8.18 27.56 -34.95
N ALA A 252 -8.97 28.62 -34.83
CA ALA A 252 -10.40 28.57 -35.21
C ALA A 252 -10.71 29.45 -36.42
N ALA A 253 -11.20 28.79 -37.48
CA ALA A 253 -11.69 29.31 -38.76
C ALA A 253 -10.63 29.58 -39.84
N VAL A 254 -10.42 28.59 -40.73
CA VAL A 254 -10.01 28.90 -42.10
C VAL A 254 -11.21 29.52 -42.83
N LEU A 255 -11.44 30.81 -42.55
CA LEU A 255 -12.19 31.77 -43.37
C LEU A 255 -11.11 32.68 -44.00
N VAL A 256 -10.44 32.41 -45.12
CA VAL A 256 -10.86 32.52 -46.54
C VAL A 256 -9.54 32.74 -47.33
N PRO A 257 -9.32 32.09 -48.50
CA PRO A 257 -10.19 32.04 -49.67
C PRO A 257 -10.63 30.62 -50.04
N LEU A 258 -11.51 30.09 -49.20
CA LEU A 258 -12.26 28.85 -49.41
C LEU A 258 -13.78 29.09 -49.35
N THR A 259 -14.26 30.35 -49.44
CA THR A 259 -15.67 30.75 -49.23
C THR A 259 -16.54 30.82 -50.49
N ILE A 260 -16.42 29.84 -51.38
CA ILE A 260 -17.54 29.57 -52.30
C ILE A 260 -17.81 28.06 -52.31
N GLY A 261 -18.44 27.59 -51.23
CA GLY A 261 -18.99 26.23 -51.15
C GLY A 261 -17.98 25.18 -50.69
N GLY A 262 -18.31 24.48 -49.60
CA GLY A 262 -17.50 23.38 -49.06
C GLY A 262 -17.13 22.37 -50.14
N SER A 263 -15.88 21.92 -50.13
CA SER A 263 -15.26 20.92 -51.03
C SER A 263 -15.24 21.20 -52.54
N GLU A 264 -16.24 21.88 -53.10
CA GLU A 264 -16.37 22.05 -54.55
C GLU A 264 -15.45 23.12 -55.15
N ALA A 265 -15.05 24.14 -54.41
CA ALA A 265 -14.22 25.23 -54.95
C ALA A 265 -12.73 24.87 -55.07
N VAL A 266 -12.17 24.13 -54.10
CA VAL A 266 -10.73 23.79 -54.10
C VAL A 266 -10.36 22.95 -55.32
N SER A 267 -11.16 21.93 -55.63
CA SER A 267 -10.89 21.05 -56.77
C SER A 267 -11.13 21.69 -58.13
N LYS A 268 -11.86 22.82 -58.19
CA LYS A 268 -12.20 23.53 -59.45
C LYS A 268 -11.20 24.65 -59.79
N MET A 269 -10.43 25.17 -58.83
CA MET A 269 -9.47 26.27 -59.03
C MET A 269 -7.99 25.85 -58.94
N VAL A 270 -7.70 24.64 -58.44
CA VAL A 270 -6.33 24.13 -58.25
C VAL A 270 -6.10 22.92 -59.16
N ASP A 271 -5.02 22.95 -59.95
CA ASP A 271 -4.65 21.81 -60.80
C ASP A 271 -4.35 20.55 -59.98
N THR A 272 -4.74 19.39 -60.52
CA THR A 272 -4.61 18.08 -59.84
C THR A 272 -3.18 17.79 -59.39
N ALA A 273 -2.16 18.22 -60.15
CA ALA A 273 -0.76 18.03 -59.77
C ALA A 273 -0.39 18.72 -58.45
N ARG A 274 -0.95 19.91 -58.16
CA ARG A 274 -0.72 20.62 -56.90
C ARG A 274 -1.43 19.93 -55.73
N LEU A 275 -2.64 19.42 -55.96
CA LEU A 275 -3.38 18.63 -54.96
C LEU A 275 -2.64 17.35 -54.59
N VAL A 276 -2.09 16.63 -55.57
CA VAL A 276 -1.25 15.44 -55.34
C VAL A 276 -0.03 15.83 -54.51
N ALA A 277 0.76 16.83 -54.95
CA ALA A 277 1.98 17.22 -54.25
C ALA A 277 1.71 17.71 -52.81
N THR A 278 0.64 18.45 -52.56
CA THR A 278 0.24 18.86 -51.20
C THR A 278 -0.26 17.68 -50.37
N GLY A 279 -1.05 16.78 -50.97
CA GLY A 279 -1.50 15.55 -50.31
C GLY A 279 -0.33 14.67 -49.87
N GLU A 280 0.72 14.53 -50.68
CA GLU A 280 1.94 13.80 -50.33
C GLU A 280 2.67 14.44 -49.13
N ARG A 281 2.79 15.77 -49.09
CA ARG A 281 3.40 16.47 -47.94
C ARG A 281 2.56 16.32 -46.67
N ILE A 282 1.24 16.43 -46.78
CA ILE A 282 0.32 16.20 -45.66
C ILE A 282 0.42 14.75 -45.17
N ALA A 283 0.48 13.77 -46.07
CA ALA A 283 0.66 12.37 -45.70
C ALA A 283 1.95 12.15 -44.91
N ALA A 284 3.07 12.77 -45.32
CA ALA A 284 4.32 12.73 -44.57
C ALA A 284 4.18 13.33 -43.16
N ILE A 285 3.56 14.52 -43.04
CA ILE A 285 3.28 15.17 -41.75
C ILE A 285 2.44 14.27 -40.82
N LEU A 286 1.41 13.63 -41.36
CA LEU A 286 0.51 12.76 -40.59
C LEU A 286 1.19 11.45 -40.15
N ASN A 287 2.08 10.90 -40.99
CA ASN A 287 2.87 9.73 -40.62
C ASN A 287 3.87 10.05 -39.50
N GLU A 288 4.50 11.23 -39.52
CA GLU A 288 5.34 11.70 -38.41
C GLU A 288 4.53 11.87 -37.11
N PHE A 289 3.33 12.47 -37.21
CA PHE A 289 2.44 12.60 -36.07
C PHE A 289 2.10 11.25 -35.45
N ARG A 290 1.77 10.23 -36.26
CA ARG A 290 1.42 8.90 -35.73
C ARG A 290 2.53 8.33 -34.84
N ALA A 291 3.78 8.40 -35.28
CA ALA A 291 4.92 7.96 -34.48
C ALA A 291 5.05 8.79 -33.19
N ALA A 292 4.88 10.10 -33.28
CA ALA A 292 4.96 10.99 -32.11
C ALA A 292 3.83 10.76 -31.10
N ALA A 293 2.60 10.49 -31.56
CA ALA A 293 1.44 10.18 -30.73
C ALA A 293 1.62 8.86 -29.97
N GLN A 294 2.15 7.83 -30.63
CA GLN A 294 2.50 6.57 -29.97
C GLN A 294 3.56 6.79 -28.87
N LEU A 295 4.60 7.58 -29.16
CA LEU A 295 5.66 7.88 -28.18
C LEU A 295 5.13 8.62 -26.94
N SER A 296 4.11 9.48 -27.10
CA SER A 296 3.47 10.15 -25.97
C SER A 296 2.82 9.17 -24.98
N GLY A 297 2.40 7.98 -25.43
CA GLY A 297 1.76 6.97 -24.58
C GLY A 297 2.73 6.08 -23.80
N LEU A 298 3.97 5.89 -24.28
CA LEU A 298 4.92 4.92 -23.71
C LEU A 298 5.22 5.08 -22.21
N PRO A 299 5.29 6.30 -21.63
CA PRO A 299 5.49 6.44 -20.18
C PRO A 299 4.42 5.76 -19.33
N ASN A 300 3.20 5.56 -19.87
CA ASN A 300 2.10 4.91 -19.17
C ASN A 300 2.39 3.42 -18.86
N VAL A 301 3.24 2.74 -19.65
CA VAL A 301 3.63 1.35 -19.38
C VAL A 301 4.34 1.22 -18.03
N ALA A 302 5.31 2.11 -17.78
CA ALA A 302 6.07 2.11 -16.53
C ALA A 302 5.19 2.54 -15.35
N ALA A 303 4.34 3.54 -15.54
CA ALA A 303 3.42 4.01 -14.52
C ALA A 303 2.44 2.92 -14.09
N GLY A 304 1.79 2.25 -15.05
CA GLY A 304 0.89 1.12 -14.79
C GLY A 304 1.60 -0.01 -14.04
N ALA A 305 2.81 -0.40 -14.48
CA ALA A 305 3.58 -1.45 -13.81
C ALA A 305 3.95 -1.11 -12.35
N ASN A 306 4.27 0.15 -12.06
CA ASN A 306 4.54 0.59 -10.69
C ASN A 306 3.28 0.55 -9.81
N LEU A 307 2.14 1.00 -10.34
CA LEU A 307 0.85 0.98 -9.66
C LEU A 307 0.41 -0.45 -9.32
N VAL A 308 0.48 -1.37 -10.28
CA VAL A 308 0.17 -2.80 -10.07
C VAL A 308 1.08 -3.42 -9.01
N ARG A 309 2.39 -3.09 -9.03
CA ARG A 309 3.33 -3.57 -8.01
C ARG A 309 2.96 -3.07 -6.61
N SER A 310 2.52 -1.82 -6.49
CA SER A 310 2.04 -1.27 -5.21
C SER A 310 0.83 -2.03 -4.69
N ILE A 311 -0.17 -2.29 -5.53
CA ILE A 311 -1.34 -3.10 -5.18
C ILE A 311 -0.91 -4.48 -4.65
N GLN A 312 0.03 -5.15 -5.33
CA GLN A 312 0.55 -6.45 -4.90
C GLN A 312 1.25 -6.38 -3.53
N THR A 313 2.05 -5.33 -3.28
CA THR A 313 2.74 -5.14 -2.00
C THR A 313 1.79 -4.90 -0.83
N LEU A 314 0.59 -4.39 -1.09
CA LEU A 314 -0.45 -4.20 -0.07
C LEU A 314 -1.19 -5.50 0.31
N GLY A 315 -1.01 -6.59 -0.45
CA GLY A 315 -1.71 -7.86 -0.23
C GLY A 315 -1.66 -8.38 1.22
N PRO A 316 -0.50 -8.46 1.88
CA PRO A 316 -0.43 -8.90 3.28
C PRO A 316 -1.22 -8.00 4.25
N LEU A 317 -1.15 -6.68 4.07
CA LEU A 317 -1.91 -5.73 4.88
C LEU A 317 -3.42 -5.89 4.65
N MET A 318 -3.85 -6.02 3.39
CA MET A 318 -5.25 -6.18 3.03
C MET A 318 -5.88 -7.50 3.53
N ASN A 319 -5.05 -8.52 3.77
CA ASN A 319 -5.48 -9.78 4.37
C ASN A 319 -5.35 -9.79 5.91
N SER A 320 -4.81 -8.72 6.50
CA SER A 320 -4.65 -8.63 7.95
C SER A 320 -5.99 -8.35 8.62
N ARG A 321 -6.26 -9.03 9.73
CA ARG A 321 -7.48 -8.85 10.53
C ARG A 321 -7.09 -8.49 11.96
N ALA A 322 -7.82 -7.55 12.53
CA ALA A 322 -7.71 -7.25 13.95
C ALA A 322 -8.26 -8.43 14.76
N SER A 323 -7.49 -8.90 15.75
CA SER A 323 -8.06 -9.66 16.87
C SER A 323 -8.35 -8.66 18.00
N LEU A 324 -9.57 -8.68 18.54
CA LEU A 324 -9.99 -7.78 19.61
C LEU A 324 -10.13 -8.56 20.91
N PHE A 325 -9.13 -8.41 21.77
CA PHE A 325 -9.08 -9.00 23.09
C PHE A 325 -10.23 -8.45 23.96
N LEU A 326 -10.93 -9.37 24.64
CA LEU A 326 -12.18 -9.17 25.43
C LEU A 326 -13.48 -9.00 24.64
N ALA A 327 -13.52 -8.31 23.48
CA ALA A 327 -14.75 -8.12 22.71
C ALA A 327 -15.27 -9.41 22.03
N GLU A 328 -14.36 -10.30 21.65
CA GLU A 328 -14.67 -11.64 21.11
C GLU A 328 -15.34 -12.54 22.16
N GLY A 329 -14.94 -12.43 23.44
CA GLY A 329 -15.58 -13.15 24.55
C GLY A 329 -17.00 -12.67 24.84
N ALA A 330 -17.34 -11.46 24.41
CA ALA A 330 -18.68 -10.85 24.53
C ALA A 330 -19.52 -10.97 23.23
N GLY A 331 -19.01 -11.61 22.17
CA GLY A 331 -19.73 -11.81 20.91
C GLY A 331 -19.89 -10.56 20.02
N LEU A 332 -18.99 -9.58 20.13
CA LEU A 332 -19.13 -8.27 19.49
C LEU A 332 -18.32 -8.11 18.16
N VAL A 333 -17.70 -9.18 17.65
CA VAL A 333 -16.88 -9.15 16.40
C VAL A 333 -16.92 -10.49 15.63
N PRO A 334 -16.55 -10.52 14.33
CA PRO A 334 -16.57 -11.73 13.50
C PRO A 334 -15.69 -12.86 14.08
N GLU A 335 -16.11 -14.12 13.88
CA GLU A 335 -15.38 -15.31 14.35
C GLU A 335 -13.96 -15.36 13.76
N LEU A 336 -12.96 -15.30 14.64
CA LEU A 336 -11.56 -15.62 14.34
C LEU A 336 -11.43 -17.10 13.94
N THR A 337 -10.45 -17.41 13.10
CA THR A 337 -10.07 -18.80 12.81
C THR A 337 -9.42 -19.47 14.03
N MET A 338 -9.42 -20.79 14.08
CA MET A 338 -8.83 -21.58 15.17
C MET A 338 -7.33 -21.29 15.38
N ALA A 339 -6.60 -21.01 14.31
CA ALA A 339 -5.19 -20.62 14.38
C ALA A 339 -5.00 -19.25 15.02
N GLU A 340 -5.92 -18.32 14.78
CA GLU A 340 -5.91 -16.98 15.38
C GLU A 340 -6.33 -17.04 16.86
N LEU A 341 -7.39 -17.79 17.17
CA LEU A 341 -7.91 -18.01 18.53
C LEU A 341 -6.89 -18.65 19.48
N TYR A 342 -6.07 -19.59 19.00
CA TYR A 342 -5.15 -20.34 19.85
C TYR A 342 -3.68 -20.10 19.51
N SER A 343 -3.37 -18.95 18.92
CA SER A 343 -1.98 -18.49 18.77
C SER A 343 -1.30 -18.29 20.13
N ARG A 344 0.02 -18.51 20.19
CA ARG A 344 0.83 -18.30 21.40
C ARG A 344 0.62 -16.86 21.91
N PRO A 345 0.35 -16.64 23.21
CA PRO A 345 0.32 -15.29 23.76
C PRO A 345 1.65 -14.57 23.54
N SER A 346 1.62 -13.25 23.29
CA SER A 346 2.81 -12.42 23.08
C SER A 346 3.69 -12.25 24.34
N GLY A 347 3.18 -12.66 25.52
CA GLY A 347 3.89 -12.69 26.79
C GLY A 347 3.03 -13.29 27.90
N LEU A 348 3.66 -13.56 29.06
CA LEU A 348 2.97 -13.96 30.28
C LEU A 348 2.67 -12.72 31.14
N ARG A 349 1.60 -12.78 31.93
CA ARG A 349 1.30 -11.75 32.93
C ARG A 349 2.45 -11.69 33.94
N VAL A 350 2.77 -10.49 34.42
CA VAL A 350 3.85 -10.25 35.39
C VAL A 350 3.72 -11.15 36.63
N GLY A 351 2.50 -11.42 37.09
CA GLY A 351 2.26 -12.34 38.21
C GLY A 351 2.64 -13.79 37.89
N THR A 352 2.31 -14.26 36.70
CA THR A 352 2.67 -15.59 36.19
C THR A 352 4.18 -15.70 36.03
N GLU A 353 4.82 -14.72 35.40
CA GLU A 353 6.28 -14.66 35.26
C GLU A 353 7.00 -14.76 36.61
N ARG A 354 6.57 -13.95 37.58
CA ARG A 354 7.14 -13.97 38.95
C ARG A 354 6.95 -15.31 39.62
N ALA A 355 5.79 -15.96 39.44
CA ALA A 355 5.53 -17.27 40.02
C ALA A 355 6.45 -18.34 39.40
N VAL A 356 6.64 -18.33 38.08
CA VAL A 356 7.56 -19.26 37.40
C VAL A 356 9.00 -19.03 37.84
N GLN A 357 9.47 -17.78 37.89
CA GLN A 357 10.81 -17.44 38.35
C GLN A 357 11.05 -17.72 39.85
N ALA A 358 10.00 -17.66 40.67
CA ALA A 358 10.09 -18.00 42.08
C ALA A 358 10.12 -19.52 42.31
N ALA A 359 9.47 -20.29 41.44
CA ALA A 359 9.47 -21.75 41.47
C ALA A 359 10.72 -22.38 40.85
N ALA A 360 11.44 -21.64 40.00
CA ALA A 360 12.66 -22.13 39.36
C ALA A 360 13.80 -22.33 40.38
N ASP A 361 14.50 -23.45 40.25
CA ASP A 361 15.67 -23.76 41.05
C ASP A 361 16.80 -22.76 40.78
N LYS A 362 17.50 -22.35 41.83
CA LYS A 362 18.58 -21.36 41.77
C LYS A 362 19.82 -21.87 42.47
N THR A 363 20.96 -21.37 42.02
CA THR A 363 22.21 -21.50 42.77
C THR A 363 22.11 -20.81 44.13
N ALA A 364 22.92 -21.23 45.10
CA ALA A 364 22.87 -20.71 46.48
C ALA A 364 23.11 -19.19 46.58
N ASP A 365 23.83 -18.62 45.61
CA ASP A 365 24.07 -17.17 45.50
C ASP A 365 22.94 -16.41 44.75
N GLY A 366 21.94 -17.14 44.25
CA GLY A 366 20.80 -16.60 43.51
C GLY A 366 21.14 -16.00 42.14
N LYS A 367 22.37 -16.13 41.66
CA LYS A 367 22.82 -15.52 40.39
C LYS A 367 22.30 -16.25 39.16
N TYR A 368 22.09 -17.56 39.26
CA TYR A 368 21.72 -18.41 38.14
C TYR A 368 20.46 -19.20 38.46
N PHE A 369 19.63 -19.39 37.44
CA PHE A 369 18.64 -20.46 37.41
C PHE A 369 19.32 -21.76 36.96
N VAL A 370 18.89 -22.88 37.51
CA VAL A 370 19.16 -24.21 36.95
C VAL A 370 18.17 -24.43 35.80
N SER A 371 18.67 -24.75 34.60
CA SER A 371 17.81 -24.97 33.44
C SER A 371 16.93 -26.20 33.64
N ALA A 372 15.62 -26.09 33.41
CA ALA A 372 14.71 -27.22 33.54
C ALA A 372 14.94 -28.29 32.47
N THR A 373 15.68 -27.98 31.40
CA THR A 373 16.02 -28.95 30.35
C THR A 373 17.22 -29.82 30.72
N ASP A 374 18.07 -29.38 31.66
CA ASP A 374 19.29 -30.07 32.08
C ASP A 374 19.84 -29.46 33.39
N ASP A 375 19.95 -30.28 34.44
CA ASP A 375 20.38 -29.85 35.78
C ASP A 375 21.86 -29.43 35.84
N THR A 376 22.63 -29.73 34.80
CA THR A 376 24.03 -29.27 34.64
C THR A 376 24.16 -27.97 33.85
N VAL A 377 23.04 -27.34 33.46
CA VAL A 377 23.04 -26.06 32.73
C VAL A 377 22.55 -24.93 33.63
N LEU A 378 23.33 -23.84 33.69
CA LEU A 378 23.02 -22.64 34.46
C LEU A 378 22.79 -21.43 33.56
N VAL A 379 21.68 -20.71 33.76
CA VAL A 379 21.34 -19.49 33.01
C VAL A 379 21.29 -18.27 33.93
N PRO A 380 21.86 -17.13 33.52
CA PRO A 380 21.98 -15.98 34.41
C PRO A 380 20.62 -15.32 34.61
N VAL A 381 20.22 -15.09 35.87
CA VAL A 381 18.96 -14.40 36.19
C VAL A 381 18.91 -13.01 35.53
N SER A 382 20.07 -12.34 35.45
CA SER A 382 20.26 -11.04 34.81
C SER A 382 20.24 -11.05 33.28
N LYS A 383 20.21 -12.24 32.64
CA LYS A 383 20.41 -12.42 31.19
C LYS A 383 21.75 -11.86 30.68
N SER A 384 22.77 -11.81 31.53
CA SER A 384 24.13 -11.41 31.18
C SER A 384 25.14 -12.14 32.05
N TYR A 385 26.33 -12.40 31.50
CA TYR A 385 27.41 -13.09 32.20
C TYR A 385 28.48 -12.14 32.73
N ASP A 386 29.03 -12.52 33.87
CA ASP A 386 30.27 -11.94 34.40
C ASP A 386 31.48 -12.38 33.52
N ALA A 387 32.55 -11.57 33.53
CA ALA A 387 33.72 -11.77 32.66
C ALA A 387 34.41 -13.14 32.85
N ASN A 388 34.29 -13.75 34.02
CA ASN A 388 34.83 -15.08 34.32
C ASN A 388 34.12 -16.19 33.51
N ILE A 389 32.80 -16.11 33.32
CA ILE A 389 32.07 -17.09 32.51
C ILE A 389 32.40 -16.91 31.02
N LEU A 390 32.49 -15.66 30.55
CA LEU A 390 32.85 -15.35 29.16
C LEU A 390 34.26 -15.83 28.77
N ALA A 391 35.15 -16.05 29.75
CA ALA A 391 36.50 -16.55 29.56
C ALA A 391 36.62 -18.09 29.56
N LEU A 392 35.54 -18.82 29.86
CA LEU A 392 35.54 -20.28 29.89
C LEU A 392 35.68 -20.87 28.47
N PRO A 393 36.24 -22.08 28.33
CA PRO A 393 36.26 -22.78 27.05
C PRO A 393 34.83 -23.12 26.62
N LYS A 394 34.60 -23.21 25.31
CA LYS A 394 33.32 -23.65 24.75
C LYS A 394 33.27 -25.17 24.57
N THR A 395 32.06 -25.72 24.63
CA THR A 395 31.77 -27.10 24.21
C THR A 395 32.07 -27.29 22.72
N GLN A 396 32.25 -28.54 22.29
CA GLN A 396 32.61 -28.87 20.91
C GLN A 396 31.58 -28.37 19.88
N ASP A 397 30.30 -28.33 20.25
CA ASP A 397 29.21 -27.79 19.43
C ASP A 397 29.11 -26.26 19.46
N GLY A 398 29.94 -25.60 20.27
CA GLY A 398 30.01 -24.15 20.41
C GLY A 398 28.82 -23.50 21.13
N LYS A 399 27.87 -24.30 21.65
CA LYS A 399 26.60 -23.80 22.21
C LYS A 399 26.72 -23.35 23.65
N TYR A 400 27.67 -23.90 24.41
CA TYR A 400 27.86 -23.59 25.82
C TYR A 400 29.30 -23.21 26.12
N PHE A 401 29.49 -22.36 27.10
CA PHE A 401 30.70 -22.32 27.92
C PHE A 401 30.66 -23.46 28.92
N ILE A 402 31.80 -24.08 29.25
CA ILE A 402 31.87 -25.20 30.19
C ILE A 402 32.96 -24.95 31.24
N ASP A 403 32.61 -25.15 32.52
CA ASP A 403 33.56 -25.03 33.62
C ASP A 403 34.23 -26.36 33.97
N ALA A 404 35.22 -26.30 34.88
CA ALA A 404 35.98 -27.47 35.32
C ALA A 404 35.15 -28.53 36.06
N ASN A 405 33.96 -28.17 36.57
CA ASN A 405 33.04 -29.09 37.24
C ASN A 405 32.04 -29.72 36.26
N GLY A 406 32.11 -29.35 34.97
CA GLY A 406 31.20 -29.82 33.93
C GLY A 406 29.88 -29.04 33.87
N MET A 407 29.73 -27.94 34.61
CA MET A 407 28.56 -27.08 34.48
C MET A 407 28.65 -26.29 33.18
N ARG A 408 27.51 -26.17 32.51
CA ARG A 408 27.38 -25.53 31.21
C ARG A 408 26.61 -24.22 31.31
N TYR A 409 27.04 -23.22 30.55
CA TYR A 409 26.40 -21.90 30.48
C TYR A 409 26.15 -21.58 29.01
N PRO A 410 24.90 -21.44 28.55
CA PRO A 410 24.62 -21.21 27.13
C PRO A 410 25.29 -19.91 26.67
N VAL A 411 25.87 -19.93 25.47
CA VAL A 411 26.57 -18.75 24.91
C VAL A 411 25.62 -17.57 24.75
N ASP A 412 24.35 -17.83 24.42
CA ASP A 412 23.28 -16.85 24.55
C ASP A 412 22.75 -16.86 25.99
N PRO A 413 22.94 -15.79 26.78
CA PRO A 413 22.50 -15.73 28.17
C PRO A 413 20.98 -15.57 28.33
N VAL A 414 20.24 -15.41 27.23
CA VAL A 414 18.78 -15.26 27.27
C VAL A 414 18.12 -16.60 27.55
N TRP A 415 17.39 -16.66 28.66
CA TRP A 415 16.50 -17.77 29.00
C TRP A 415 15.06 -17.47 28.61
N HIS A 416 14.26 -18.53 28.47
CA HIS A 416 12.87 -18.49 28.02
C HIS A 416 11.93 -19.20 29.00
N TYR A 417 10.64 -18.85 28.92
CA TYR A 417 9.57 -19.64 29.54
C TYR A 417 9.19 -20.78 28.58
N GLY A 418 9.81 -21.95 28.79
CA GLY A 418 9.47 -23.19 28.10
C GLY A 418 8.24 -23.84 28.72
N HIS A 419 7.54 -24.69 27.97
CA HIS A 419 6.40 -25.44 28.53
C HIS A 419 6.90 -26.65 29.30
N VAL A 420 6.29 -26.93 30.45
CA VAL A 420 6.53 -28.17 31.19
C VAL A 420 6.16 -29.36 30.30
N ARG A 421 6.91 -30.45 30.43
CA ARG A 421 6.66 -31.68 29.68
C ARG A 421 5.21 -32.15 29.82
N GLY A 422 4.55 -32.40 28.69
CA GLY A 422 3.14 -32.80 28.64
C GLY A 422 2.14 -31.65 28.62
N GLU A 423 2.61 -30.41 28.78
CA GLU A 423 1.85 -29.16 28.70
C GLU A 423 2.22 -28.35 27.44
N GLU A 424 2.63 -29.04 26.36
CA GLU A 424 3.07 -28.38 25.14
C GLU A 424 1.96 -27.52 24.52
N LEU A 425 2.34 -26.37 23.94
CA LEU A 425 1.40 -25.42 23.34
C LEU A 425 0.39 -26.08 22.40
N TRP A 426 0.83 -27.02 21.57
CA TRP A 426 -0.02 -27.71 20.61
C TRP A 426 -1.12 -28.55 21.28
N ARG A 427 -0.88 -29.11 22.48
CA ARG A 427 -1.88 -29.86 23.23
C ARG A 427 -2.99 -28.96 23.72
N TRP A 428 -2.60 -27.83 24.29
CA TRP A 428 -3.55 -26.83 24.72
C TRP A 428 -4.34 -26.30 23.52
N GLN A 429 -3.70 -26.09 22.36
CA GLN A 429 -4.42 -25.72 21.14
C GLN A 429 -5.47 -26.76 20.76
N GLU A 430 -5.17 -28.05 20.87
CA GLU A 430 -6.13 -29.14 20.60
C GLU A 430 -7.26 -29.22 21.66
N VAL A 431 -6.94 -29.02 22.94
CA VAL A 431 -7.93 -28.93 24.03
C VAL A 431 -8.87 -27.76 23.80
N ALA A 432 -8.31 -26.58 23.56
CA ALA A 432 -9.05 -25.35 23.33
C ALA A 432 -9.94 -25.48 22.08
N ALA A 433 -9.41 -26.09 21.02
CA ALA A 433 -10.15 -26.36 19.81
C ALA A 433 -11.32 -27.32 20.02
N ARG A 434 -11.09 -28.44 20.71
CA ARG A 434 -12.11 -29.45 21.00
C ARG A 434 -13.22 -28.91 21.89
N GLU A 435 -12.87 -28.04 22.83
CA GLU A 435 -13.80 -27.49 23.83
C GLU A 435 -14.39 -26.14 23.43
N GLY A 436 -14.06 -25.62 22.24
CA GLY A 436 -14.58 -24.35 21.74
C GLY A 436 -14.23 -23.17 22.65
N TRP A 437 -13.01 -23.11 23.15
CA TRP A 437 -12.59 -22.03 24.05
C TRP A 437 -12.64 -20.68 23.36
N SER A 438 -13.11 -19.66 24.08
CA SER A 438 -12.92 -18.28 23.66
C SER A 438 -11.44 -17.90 23.71
N ARG A 439 -11.05 -16.87 22.94
CA ARG A 439 -9.69 -16.31 23.03
C ARG A 439 -9.36 -15.93 24.48
N GLN A 440 -10.29 -15.29 25.20
CA GLN A 440 -10.08 -14.92 26.60
C GLN A 440 -9.79 -16.13 27.49
N LYS A 441 -10.58 -17.20 27.39
CA LYS A 441 -10.31 -18.44 28.13
C LYS A 441 -8.95 -19.02 27.78
N TRP A 442 -8.61 -19.07 26.49
CA TRP A 442 -7.28 -19.48 26.04
C TRP A 442 -6.17 -18.71 26.76
N LEU A 443 -6.28 -17.39 26.86
CA LEU A 443 -5.24 -16.55 27.45
C LEU A 443 -5.17 -16.65 28.97
N ASP A 444 -6.32 -16.81 29.63
CA ASP A 444 -6.37 -17.04 31.07
C ASP A 444 -5.70 -18.37 31.43
N GLU A 445 -6.00 -19.42 30.65
CA GLU A 445 -5.41 -20.75 30.83
C GLU A 445 -3.91 -20.74 30.49
N MET A 446 -3.50 -20.04 29.42
CA MET A 446 -2.08 -19.83 29.09
C MET A 446 -1.36 -18.89 30.09
N ASN A 447 -2.06 -18.26 31.03
CA ASN A 447 -1.44 -17.50 32.12
C ASN A 447 -1.32 -18.30 33.43
N ASN A 448 -1.37 -19.63 33.35
CA ASN A 448 -1.12 -20.50 34.48
C ASN A 448 0.39 -20.79 34.63
N PRO A 449 1.02 -20.41 35.76
CA PRO A 449 2.46 -20.58 35.95
C PRO A 449 2.89 -22.06 36.00
N ARG A 450 1.96 -22.99 36.24
CA ARG A 450 2.26 -24.43 36.24
C ARG A 450 2.59 -24.98 34.86
N LEU A 451 2.24 -24.25 33.80
CA LEU A 451 2.52 -24.67 32.43
C LEU A 451 3.97 -24.37 32.01
N TYR A 452 4.69 -23.54 32.77
CA TYR A 452 5.97 -23.00 32.35
C TYR A 452 7.11 -23.33 33.31
N GLN A 453 8.30 -23.42 32.73
CA GLN A 453 9.57 -23.60 33.43
C GLN A 453 10.67 -22.75 32.76
N ILE A 454 11.76 -22.49 33.48
CA ILE A 454 12.89 -21.72 32.96
C ILE A 454 13.80 -22.65 32.17
N GLU A 455 14.04 -22.31 30.90
CA GLU A 455 14.86 -23.11 30.00
C GLU A 455 15.92 -22.25 29.30
N ASP A 456 17.07 -22.86 29.02
CA ASP A 456 18.09 -22.27 28.16
C ASP A 456 17.69 -22.32 26.68
N GLY A 457 18.23 -21.39 25.89
CA GLY A 457 17.95 -21.30 24.45
C GLY A 457 18.21 -22.60 23.67
N PRO A 458 19.40 -23.21 23.77
CA PRO A 458 19.69 -24.48 23.12
C PRO A 458 18.78 -25.65 23.53
N GLY A 459 18.44 -25.78 24.81
CA GLY A 459 17.55 -26.81 25.34
C GLY A 459 16.10 -26.65 24.85
N ASN A 460 15.55 -25.44 24.95
CA ASN A 460 14.19 -25.11 24.52
C ASN A 460 14.01 -25.27 22.99
N SER A 461 15.02 -24.92 22.20
CA SER A 461 14.97 -25.05 20.72
C SER A 461 15.15 -26.49 20.21
N GLY A 462 15.62 -27.41 21.05
CA GLY A 462 15.83 -28.80 20.68
C GLY A 462 14.57 -29.67 20.73
N HIS A 463 13.44 -29.16 21.26
CA HIS A 463 12.21 -29.92 21.55
C HIS A 463 12.48 -31.25 22.29
N TYR A 464 13.59 -31.35 23.03
CA TYR A 464 14.14 -32.61 23.55
C TYR A 464 13.20 -33.30 24.55
N TRP A 465 12.29 -32.54 25.14
CA TRP A 465 11.35 -32.97 26.16
C TRP A 465 9.88 -32.94 25.72
N GLU A 466 9.59 -32.51 24.49
CA GLU A 466 8.22 -32.50 23.97
C GLU A 466 7.77 -33.90 23.60
N LEU A 467 6.56 -34.27 24.03
CA LEU A 467 5.96 -35.52 23.59
C LEU A 467 5.61 -35.45 22.11
N PRO A 468 5.89 -36.52 21.31
CA PRO A 468 5.57 -36.52 19.90
C PRO A 468 4.07 -36.32 19.69
N ARG A 469 3.74 -35.48 18.70
CA ARG A 469 2.36 -35.29 18.27
C ARG A 469 1.83 -36.63 17.77
N GLY A 470 0.81 -37.17 18.43
CA GLY A 470 0.16 -38.41 17.99
C GLY A 470 -0.34 -38.21 16.56
N LYS A 471 -0.05 -39.15 15.67
CA LYS A 471 -0.63 -39.18 14.32
C LYS A 471 -2.10 -39.47 14.35
#